data_AF-A0A7Y1UEJ8-F1
#
_entry.id   AF-A0A7Y1UEJ8-F1
#
_cell.length_a   1.000
_cell.length_b   1.000
_cell.length_c   1.000
_cell.angle_alpha   90.00
_cell.angle_beta   90.00
_cell.angle_gamma   90.00
#
_symmetry.space_group_name_H-M   'P 1'
#
loop_
_entity.id
_entity.type
_entity.pdbx_description
1 polymer ?
#
loop_
_entity_poly.entity_id
_entity_poly.type
_entity_poly.pdbx_seq_one_letter_code
_entity_poly.pdbx_strand_id
1 'polypeptide(L)'
;YHNAPYTLVEQVVANAVGTTYNQWTNNTVEAQTGMSGLWIKLGYNNVYWSTPRDMARFGLLMLNNGVWDTDTVMHDQAYLNDMITTSQNLNSSYGYLWWLNSGPDFMIPGLQFVFNGNITPNAPTDMYAAMGKNGQLLNVVPSKNLIIIRMGDNPNNSLVPVSFQDEMWQKLNDVMCFTSIDENKSSILSLLPVPAKDYIQINSSEQFIDSEFSIYNMLGEIVTHGTITSVNHQVAINSIPAGVYYIKIGDANQALRFIKH
;
A
#
# COMPACT_ATOMS: atom_id res chain seq x y z
N TYR A 1 -22.57 4.47 -10.68
CA TYR A 1 -21.16 4.75 -10.99
C TYR A 1 -21.10 5.48 -12.32
N HIS A 2 -20.62 6.73 -12.32
CA HIS A 2 -20.58 7.57 -13.52
C HIS A 2 -19.21 8.18 -13.70
N ASN A 3 -18.71 8.15 -14.94
CA ASN A 3 -17.38 8.67 -15.24
C ASN A 3 -17.33 10.19 -15.42
N ALA A 4 -18.41 10.77 -15.92
CA ALA A 4 -18.48 12.19 -16.23
C ALA A 4 -18.26 13.10 -15.01
N PRO A 5 -18.85 12.83 -13.82
CA PRO A 5 -18.67 13.70 -12.65
C PRO A 5 -17.22 13.86 -12.20
N TYR A 6 -16.42 12.80 -12.17
CA TYR A 6 -15.02 12.92 -11.74
C TYR A 6 -14.14 13.60 -12.80
N THR A 7 -14.45 13.48 -14.10
CA THR A 7 -13.76 14.27 -15.12
C THR A 7 -13.99 15.77 -14.92
N LEU A 8 -15.13 16.19 -14.36
CA LEU A 8 -15.38 17.61 -14.08
C LEU A 8 -14.62 18.11 -12.85
N VAL A 9 -14.38 17.24 -11.85
CA VAL A 9 -13.60 17.59 -10.65
C VAL A 9 -12.18 18.04 -11.01
N GLU A 10 -11.57 17.46 -12.04
CA GLU A 10 -10.24 17.88 -12.51
C GLU A 10 -10.19 19.39 -12.84
N GLN A 11 -11.26 19.92 -13.44
CA GLN A 11 -11.33 21.30 -13.92
C GLN A 11 -11.55 22.23 -12.74
N VAL A 12 -12.34 21.79 -11.76
CA VAL A 12 -12.50 22.50 -10.49
C VAL A 12 -11.15 22.62 -9.80
N VAL A 13 -10.38 21.53 -9.69
CA VAL A 13 -9.03 21.55 -9.09
C VAL A 13 -8.11 22.47 -9.88
N ALA A 14 -7.98 22.28 -11.19
CA ALA A 14 -7.08 23.07 -12.04
C ALA A 14 -7.41 24.57 -11.96
N ASN A 15 -8.70 24.94 -11.99
CA ASN A 15 -9.13 26.34 -11.86
C ASN A 15 -8.86 26.89 -10.47
N ALA A 16 -9.05 26.10 -9.40
CA ALA A 16 -8.83 26.54 -8.03
C ALA A 16 -7.34 26.77 -7.73
N VAL A 17 -6.44 25.96 -8.30
CA VAL A 17 -4.99 26.07 -8.06
C VAL A 17 -4.25 26.91 -9.11
N GLY A 18 -4.91 27.26 -10.22
CA GLY A 18 -4.32 28.04 -11.31
C GLY A 18 -3.22 27.33 -12.11
N THR A 19 -3.17 25.99 -12.06
CA THR A 19 -2.21 25.16 -12.81
C THR A 19 -2.93 24.01 -13.50
N THR A 20 -2.27 23.36 -14.48
CA THR A 20 -2.89 22.18 -15.12
C THR A 20 -2.99 21.03 -14.13
N TYR A 21 -3.96 20.13 -14.31
CA TYR A 21 -4.13 18.98 -13.43
C TYR A 21 -2.87 18.09 -13.36
N ASN A 22 -2.16 17.91 -14.47
CA ASN A 22 -0.86 17.21 -14.50
C ASN A 22 0.21 17.93 -13.66
N GLN A 23 0.36 19.24 -13.80
CA GLN A 23 1.33 20.00 -13.01
C GLN A 23 0.99 19.95 -11.53
N TRP A 24 -0.29 20.09 -11.18
CA TRP A 24 -0.75 19.98 -9.81
C TRP A 24 -0.45 18.60 -9.23
N THR A 25 -0.88 17.51 -9.88
CA THR A 25 -0.60 16.14 -9.43
C THR A 25 0.89 15.88 -9.28
N ASN A 26 1.72 16.34 -10.23
CA ASN A 26 3.16 16.18 -10.15
C ASN A 26 3.74 16.86 -8.91
N ASN A 27 3.34 18.10 -8.64
CA ASN A 27 3.88 18.89 -7.54
C ASN A 27 3.38 18.44 -6.16
N THR A 28 2.14 17.92 -6.08
CA THR A 28 1.52 17.56 -4.80
C THR A 28 1.75 16.11 -4.42
N VAL A 29 1.80 15.19 -5.37
CA VAL A 29 1.88 13.74 -5.08
C VAL A 29 3.13 13.13 -5.70
N GLU A 30 3.37 13.33 -6.99
CA GLU A 30 4.37 12.53 -7.71
C GLU A 30 5.80 12.86 -7.29
N ALA A 31 6.14 14.15 -7.20
CA ALA A 31 7.46 14.61 -6.79
C ALA A 31 7.83 14.15 -5.36
N GLN A 32 6.84 14.01 -4.48
CA GLN A 32 7.03 13.57 -3.10
C GLN A 32 7.16 12.05 -3.01
N THR A 33 6.35 11.32 -3.78
CA THR A 33 6.27 9.85 -3.72
C THR A 33 7.20 9.13 -4.70
N GLY A 34 7.80 9.85 -5.63
CA GLY A 34 8.58 9.29 -6.74
C GLY A 34 7.71 8.55 -7.78
N MET A 35 6.43 8.90 -7.88
CA MET A 35 5.58 8.50 -9.02
C MET A 35 5.99 9.31 -10.26
N SER A 36 5.65 8.82 -11.44
CA SER A 36 5.96 9.52 -12.70
C SER A 36 4.94 9.24 -13.81
N GLY A 37 3.66 9.14 -13.45
CA GLY A 37 2.58 8.92 -14.41
C GLY A 37 2.13 10.19 -15.11
N LEU A 38 1.04 10.10 -15.87
CA LEU A 38 0.45 11.24 -16.56
C LEU A 38 -1.05 11.07 -16.72
N TRP A 39 -1.80 12.14 -16.48
CA TRP A 39 -3.20 12.23 -16.86
C TRP A 39 -3.34 12.50 -18.36
N ILE A 40 -3.95 11.55 -19.08
CA ILE A 40 -4.17 11.60 -20.51
C ILE A 40 -5.67 11.55 -20.81
N LYS A 41 -6.12 12.48 -21.65
CA LYS A 41 -7.49 12.49 -22.17
C LYS A 41 -7.72 11.34 -23.14
N LEU A 42 -8.70 10.50 -22.83
CA LEU A 42 -9.18 9.41 -23.69
C LEU A 42 -10.70 9.55 -23.85
N GLY A 43 -11.11 10.22 -24.93
CA GLY A 43 -12.50 10.62 -25.13
C GLY A 43 -12.97 11.54 -24.00
N TYR A 44 -14.08 11.17 -23.35
CA TYR A 44 -14.62 11.91 -22.20
C TYR A 44 -13.89 11.65 -20.88
N ASN A 45 -13.00 10.67 -20.80
CA ASN A 45 -12.28 10.35 -19.57
C ASN A 45 -10.93 11.07 -19.53
N ASN A 46 -10.45 11.37 -18.33
CA ASN A 46 -9.05 11.64 -18.08
C ASN A 46 -8.49 10.46 -17.28
N VAL A 47 -7.52 9.76 -17.87
CA VAL A 47 -7.02 8.49 -17.34
C VAL A 47 -5.59 8.71 -16.88
N TYR A 48 -5.28 8.26 -15.67
CA TYR A 48 -3.91 8.27 -15.18
C TYR A 48 -3.14 7.08 -15.76
N TRP A 49 -2.24 7.36 -16.70
CA TRP A 49 -1.33 6.39 -17.29
C TRP A 49 -0.09 6.30 -16.43
N SER A 50 0.23 5.10 -15.97
CA SER A 50 1.33 4.89 -15.03
C SER A 50 1.82 3.45 -15.06
N THR A 51 2.92 3.18 -14.35
CA THR A 51 3.41 1.83 -14.15
C THR A 51 2.72 1.17 -12.94
N PRO A 52 2.76 -0.18 -12.82
CA PRO A 52 2.33 -0.86 -11.61
C PRO A 52 3.05 -0.33 -10.35
N ARG A 53 4.32 0.09 -10.50
CA ARG A 53 5.12 0.66 -9.41
C ARG A 53 4.56 2.00 -8.91
N ASP A 54 4.07 2.85 -9.80
CA ASP A 54 3.46 4.13 -9.41
C ASP A 54 2.15 3.91 -8.66
N MET A 55 1.31 2.97 -9.13
CA MET A 55 0.10 2.57 -8.42
C MET A 55 0.42 1.96 -7.04
N ALA A 56 1.52 1.20 -6.91
CA ALA A 56 1.98 0.72 -5.61
C ALA A 56 2.39 1.87 -4.67
N ARG A 57 3.10 2.89 -5.18
CA ARG A 57 3.47 4.07 -4.38
C ARG A 57 2.24 4.82 -3.90
N PHE A 58 1.26 5.03 -4.77
CA PHE A 58 -0.01 5.62 -4.37
C PHE A 58 -0.72 4.77 -3.31
N GLY A 59 -0.74 3.44 -3.47
CA GLY A 59 -1.26 2.52 -2.47
C GLY A 59 -0.55 2.63 -1.12
N LEU A 60 0.77 2.69 -1.11
CA LEU A 60 1.58 2.85 0.11
C LEU A 60 1.33 4.21 0.78
N LEU A 61 1.17 5.29 0.01
CA LEU A 61 0.79 6.59 0.54
C LEU A 61 -0.55 6.50 1.29
N MET A 62 -1.55 5.86 0.68
CA MET A 62 -2.86 5.68 1.29
C MET A 62 -2.82 4.75 2.51
N LEU A 63 -2.06 3.66 2.44
CA LEU A 63 -1.85 2.74 3.56
C LEU A 63 -1.20 3.45 4.76
N ASN A 64 -0.31 4.41 4.49
CA ASN A 64 0.38 5.21 5.50
C ASN A 64 -0.32 6.54 5.80
N ASN A 65 -1.66 6.59 5.65
CA ASN A 65 -2.50 7.75 6.01
C ASN A 65 -2.01 9.09 5.43
N GLY A 66 -1.58 9.07 4.17
CA GLY A 66 -1.14 10.26 3.46
C GLY A 66 0.25 10.76 3.84
N VAL A 67 1.03 9.99 4.60
CA VAL A 67 2.42 10.29 4.95
C VAL A 67 3.35 9.52 4.03
N TRP A 68 4.36 10.21 3.50
CA TRP A 68 5.43 9.61 2.69
C TRP A 68 6.78 9.94 3.31
N ASP A 69 7.55 8.91 3.66
CA ASP A 69 8.78 9.05 4.44
C ASP A 69 8.53 9.84 5.75
N THR A 70 9.10 11.03 5.89
CA THR A 70 8.86 11.93 7.04
C THR A 70 7.83 13.03 6.78
N ASP A 71 7.32 13.13 5.55
CA ASP A 71 6.51 14.27 5.11
C ASP A 71 5.03 13.89 4.98
N THR A 72 4.15 14.74 5.52
CA THR A 72 2.70 14.59 5.32
C THR A 72 2.31 15.15 3.95
N VAL A 73 2.02 14.28 2.99
CA VAL A 73 1.54 14.66 1.65
C VAL A 73 0.08 15.09 1.69
N MET A 74 -0.75 14.36 2.44
CA MET A 74 -2.17 14.66 2.65
C MET A 74 -2.42 15.10 4.09
N HIS A 75 -2.53 16.41 4.29
CA HIS A 75 -2.65 17.01 5.63
C HIS A 75 -4.04 16.89 6.26
N ASP A 76 -5.09 16.77 5.44
CA ASP A 76 -6.45 16.67 5.93
C ASP A 76 -6.80 15.22 6.30
N GLN A 77 -6.58 14.89 7.57
CA GLN A 77 -6.86 13.55 8.11
C GLN A 77 -8.36 13.25 8.22
N ALA A 78 -9.20 14.27 8.38
CA ALA A 78 -10.65 14.08 8.35
C ALA A 78 -11.08 13.67 6.94
N TYR A 79 -10.56 14.34 5.91
CA TYR A 79 -10.82 13.97 4.52
C TYR A 79 -10.33 12.55 4.20
N LEU A 80 -9.13 12.15 4.67
CA LEU A 80 -8.61 10.78 4.50
C LEU A 80 -9.57 9.74 5.09
N ASN A 81 -10.10 9.99 6.29
CA ASN A 81 -11.09 9.11 6.91
C ASN A 81 -12.42 9.09 6.13
N ASP A 82 -12.89 10.24 5.67
CA ASP A 82 -14.14 10.36 4.91
C ASP A 82 -14.04 9.65 3.55
N MET A 83 -12.86 9.65 2.92
CA MET A 83 -12.64 8.94 1.65
C MET A 83 -12.90 7.43 1.75
N ILE A 84 -12.59 6.83 2.91
CA ILE A 84 -12.71 5.40 3.17
C ILE A 84 -13.90 5.04 4.06
N THR A 85 -14.82 5.99 4.27
CA THR A 85 -16.09 5.81 4.98
C THR A 85 -17.24 5.89 3.98
N THR A 86 -18.35 5.21 4.27
CA THR A 86 -19.55 5.25 3.43
C THR A 86 -20.00 6.70 3.21
N SER A 87 -20.02 7.13 1.95
CA SER A 87 -20.29 8.54 1.63
C SER A 87 -21.78 8.83 1.40
N GLN A 88 -22.63 7.81 1.25
CA GLN A 88 -24.03 7.93 0.85
C GLN A 88 -24.81 6.61 1.01
N ASN A 89 -26.14 6.67 1.08
CA ASN A 89 -27.01 5.52 1.42
C ASN A 89 -27.48 4.65 0.24
N LEU A 90 -27.19 5.03 -1.01
CA LEU A 90 -27.51 4.25 -2.22
C LEU A 90 -26.58 3.06 -2.42
N ASN A 91 -25.32 3.16 -1.98
CA ASN A 91 -24.32 2.09 -2.08
C ASN A 91 -23.39 2.20 -0.89
N SER A 92 -23.66 1.42 0.15
CA SER A 92 -22.94 1.52 1.42
C SER A 92 -21.47 1.15 1.30
N SER A 93 -21.10 0.40 0.25
CA SER A 93 -19.73 0.00 -0.08
C SER A 93 -18.99 1.00 -0.99
N TYR A 94 -19.25 2.30 -0.82
CA TYR A 94 -18.59 3.37 -1.60
C TYR A 94 -18.29 4.60 -0.75
N GLY A 95 -17.05 5.09 -0.83
CA GLY A 95 -16.58 6.34 -0.23
C GLY A 95 -16.28 7.41 -1.29
N TYR A 96 -15.33 8.30 -1.03
CA TYR A 96 -14.93 9.31 -2.02
C TYR A 96 -14.02 8.68 -3.09
N LEU A 97 -14.66 8.12 -4.12
CA LEU A 97 -14.01 7.43 -5.24
C LEU A 97 -13.30 6.12 -4.87
N TRP A 98 -13.57 5.58 -3.67
CA TRP A 98 -13.08 4.29 -3.22
C TRP A 98 -14.22 3.29 -3.07
N TRP A 99 -13.99 2.05 -3.48
CA TRP A 99 -14.83 0.91 -3.16
C TRP A 99 -14.49 0.42 -1.77
N LEU A 100 -15.49 0.22 -0.91
CA LEU A 100 -15.29 -0.19 0.49
C LEU A 100 -15.70 -1.64 0.66
N ASN A 101 -14.92 -2.40 1.41
CA ASN A 101 -15.29 -3.77 1.78
C ASN A 101 -15.91 -3.84 3.18
N SER A 102 -16.30 -2.71 3.78
CA SER A 102 -16.88 -2.63 5.13
C SER A 102 -18.41 -2.51 5.15
N GLY A 103 -19.02 -2.19 4.00
CA GLY A 103 -20.46 -1.97 3.89
C GLY A 103 -21.29 -3.27 3.97
N PRO A 104 -22.53 -3.21 4.50
CA PRO A 104 -23.43 -4.37 4.57
C PRO A 104 -24.04 -4.75 3.21
N ASP A 105 -23.93 -3.86 2.23
CA ASP A 105 -24.46 -4.02 0.88
C ASP A 105 -23.60 -3.27 -0.15
N PHE A 106 -23.76 -3.64 -1.42
CA PHE A 106 -23.10 -2.97 -2.53
C PHE A 106 -23.94 -2.95 -3.81
N MET A 107 -23.63 -1.99 -4.68
CA MET A 107 -24.10 -1.94 -6.06
C MET A 107 -22.92 -1.93 -7.02
N ILE A 108 -23.01 -2.63 -8.15
CA ILE A 108 -21.96 -2.65 -9.19
C ILE A 108 -22.34 -1.78 -10.39
N PRO A 109 -21.36 -1.23 -11.15
CA PRO A 109 -21.66 -0.38 -12.29
C PRO A 109 -22.49 -1.12 -13.37
N GLY A 110 -23.50 -0.44 -13.90
CA GLY A 110 -24.37 -0.98 -14.95
C GLY A 110 -25.60 -1.74 -14.42
N LEU A 111 -25.69 -2.01 -13.12
CA LEU A 111 -26.86 -2.59 -12.47
C LEU A 111 -27.48 -1.64 -11.45
N GLN A 112 -28.80 -1.73 -11.29
CA GLN A 112 -29.58 -1.02 -10.27
C GLN A 112 -29.91 -1.92 -9.06
N PHE A 113 -29.36 -3.14 -9.04
CA PHE A 113 -29.62 -4.12 -7.99
C PHE A 113 -28.65 -3.91 -6.81
N VAL A 114 -29.19 -4.08 -5.59
CA VAL A 114 -28.42 -4.03 -4.34
C VAL A 114 -28.15 -5.46 -3.89
N PHE A 115 -26.87 -5.79 -3.73
CA PHE A 115 -26.41 -7.08 -3.24
C PHE A 115 -26.11 -6.97 -1.75
N ASN A 116 -26.53 -7.95 -0.97
CA ASN A 116 -26.21 -8.02 0.46
C ASN A 116 -24.83 -8.65 0.66
N GLY A 117 -24.10 -8.17 1.66
CA GLY A 117 -22.76 -8.60 2.01
C GLY A 117 -21.67 -7.71 1.42
N ASN A 118 -20.43 -8.14 1.60
CA ASN A 118 -19.25 -7.38 1.18
C ASN A 118 -19.00 -7.57 -0.32
N ILE A 119 -18.50 -6.53 -0.98
CA ILE A 119 -18.16 -6.57 -2.41
C ILE A 119 -17.06 -7.60 -2.73
N THR A 120 -16.19 -7.91 -1.77
CA THR A 120 -15.12 -8.91 -1.88
C THR A 120 -15.10 -9.77 -0.60
N PRO A 121 -15.98 -10.78 -0.50
CA PRO A 121 -16.13 -11.60 0.70
C PRO A 121 -14.85 -12.28 1.19
N ASN A 122 -13.91 -12.63 0.29
CA ASN A 122 -12.64 -13.24 0.66
C ASN A 122 -11.57 -12.23 1.13
N ALA A 123 -11.83 -10.93 1.06
CA ALA A 123 -10.91 -9.90 1.55
C ALA A 123 -11.27 -9.44 2.99
N PRO A 124 -10.30 -8.91 3.76
CA PRO A 124 -10.60 -8.27 5.04
C PRO A 124 -11.63 -7.14 4.91
N THR A 125 -12.43 -6.93 5.95
CA THR A 125 -13.52 -5.94 5.96
C THR A 125 -13.02 -4.51 5.96
N ASP A 126 -11.78 -4.27 6.41
CA ASP A 126 -11.13 -2.95 6.37
C ASP A 126 -10.43 -2.67 5.03
N MET A 127 -10.53 -3.59 4.06
CA MET A 127 -10.04 -3.34 2.71
C MET A 127 -10.85 -2.22 2.05
N TYR A 128 -10.15 -1.28 1.42
CA TYR A 128 -10.72 -0.37 0.44
C TYR A 128 -9.93 -0.45 -0.87
N ALA A 129 -10.60 -0.17 -1.99
CA ALA A 129 -10.06 -0.46 -3.31
C ALA A 129 -10.36 0.61 -4.36
N ALA A 130 -9.36 0.91 -5.19
CA ALA A 130 -9.56 1.63 -6.44
C ALA A 130 -9.75 0.57 -7.55
N MET A 131 -10.97 0.46 -8.06
CA MET A 131 -11.34 -0.55 -9.07
C MET A 131 -11.63 0.13 -10.40
N GLY A 132 -10.73 -0.07 -11.36
CA GLY A 132 -10.77 0.49 -12.70
C GLY A 132 -11.20 -0.51 -13.77
N LYS A 133 -11.49 0.03 -14.96
CA LYS A 133 -11.84 -0.74 -16.16
C LYS A 133 -10.79 -1.81 -16.46
N ASN A 134 -11.22 -2.94 -17.03
CA ASN A 134 -10.35 -4.08 -17.37
C ASN A 134 -9.67 -4.72 -16.15
N GLY A 135 -10.14 -4.44 -14.93
CA GLY A 135 -9.56 -4.97 -13.71
C GLY A 135 -8.25 -4.30 -13.35
N GLN A 136 -8.10 -2.99 -13.52
CA GLN A 136 -7.01 -2.29 -12.86
C GLN A 136 -7.38 -2.17 -11.38
N LEU A 137 -6.68 -2.87 -10.49
CA LEU A 137 -7.03 -2.94 -9.07
C LEU A 137 -5.87 -2.41 -8.23
N LEU A 138 -6.22 -1.59 -7.24
CA LEU A 138 -5.39 -1.30 -6.09
C LEU A 138 -6.23 -1.60 -4.84
N ASN A 139 -5.84 -2.61 -4.07
CA ASN A 139 -6.44 -2.91 -2.78
C ASN A 139 -5.48 -2.41 -1.69
N VAL A 140 -6.03 -1.72 -0.70
CA VAL A 140 -5.30 -1.28 0.49
C VAL A 140 -5.95 -1.92 1.71
N VAL A 141 -5.14 -2.56 2.55
CA VAL A 141 -5.60 -3.40 3.66
C VAL A 141 -4.81 -3.02 4.92
N PRO A 142 -5.29 -2.01 5.67
CA PRO A 142 -4.60 -1.51 6.86
C PRO A 142 -4.25 -2.59 7.88
N SER A 143 -5.20 -3.48 8.20
CA SER A 143 -5.07 -4.56 9.17
C SER A 143 -3.97 -5.57 8.86
N LYS A 144 -3.52 -5.62 7.60
CA LYS A 144 -2.45 -6.51 7.13
C LYS A 144 -1.18 -5.76 6.73
N ASN A 145 -1.16 -4.43 6.88
CA ASN A 145 -0.09 -3.57 6.34
C ASN A 145 0.25 -3.95 4.88
N LEU A 146 -0.79 -4.17 4.08
CA LEU A 146 -0.69 -4.80 2.77
C LEU A 146 -1.36 -3.92 1.71
N ILE A 147 -0.68 -3.82 0.56
CA ILE A 147 -1.32 -3.42 -0.68
C ILE A 147 -1.23 -4.54 -1.70
N ILE A 148 -2.24 -4.66 -2.55
CA ILE A 148 -2.24 -5.56 -3.70
C ILE A 148 -2.56 -4.73 -4.93
N ILE A 149 -1.72 -4.85 -5.94
CA ILE A 149 -1.92 -4.21 -7.24
C ILE A 149 -2.18 -5.28 -8.30
N ARG A 150 -3.04 -4.95 -9.25
CA ARG A 150 -3.21 -5.72 -10.48
C ARG A 150 -3.43 -4.77 -11.63
N MET A 151 -2.48 -4.76 -12.57
CA MET A 151 -2.63 -4.09 -13.87
C MET A 151 -2.50 -5.12 -14.99
N GLY A 152 -3.39 -5.03 -15.99
CA GLY A 152 -3.38 -5.97 -17.12
C GLY A 152 -4.65 -5.94 -17.95
N ASP A 153 -4.74 -6.87 -18.90
CA ASP A 153 -5.87 -7.00 -19.81
C ASP A 153 -7.16 -7.38 -19.10
N ASN A 154 -8.31 -7.20 -19.77
CA ASN A 154 -9.60 -7.48 -19.16
C ASN A 154 -9.72 -8.98 -18.80
N PRO A 155 -9.91 -9.35 -17.52
CA PRO A 155 -9.93 -10.75 -17.11
C PRO A 155 -11.21 -11.49 -17.51
N ASN A 156 -12.34 -10.79 -17.69
CA ASN A 156 -13.64 -11.43 -17.89
C ASN A 156 -14.67 -10.60 -18.71
N ASN A 157 -14.21 -9.61 -19.48
CA ASN A 157 -15.02 -8.66 -20.26
C ASN A 157 -16.03 -7.81 -19.46
N SER A 158 -15.97 -7.79 -18.13
CA SER A 158 -16.78 -6.88 -17.30
C SER A 158 -16.23 -5.44 -17.33
N LEU A 159 -17.09 -4.45 -17.09
CA LEU A 159 -16.70 -3.05 -16.86
C LEU A 159 -15.87 -2.91 -15.57
N VAL A 160 -16.29 -3.60 -14.51
CA VAL A 160 -15.56 -3.72 -13.24
C VAL A 160 -15.64 -5.20 -12.82
N PRO A 161 -14.53 -5.95 -12.83
CA PRO A 161 -14.55 -7.38 -12.63
C PRO A 161 -14.51 -7.72 -11.13
N VAL A 162 -15.61 -7.45 -10.43
CA VAL A 162 -15.72 -7.65 -8.97
C VAL A 162 -15.46 -9.12 -8.58
N SER A 163 -15.99 -10.07 -9.36
CA SER A 163 -15.75 -11.51 -9.14
C SER A 163 -14.27 -11.89 -9.25
N PHE A 164 -13.53 -11.28 -10.18
CA PHE A 164 -12.10 -11.53 -10.33
C PHE A 164 -11.32 -11.06 -9.10
N GLN A 165 -11.70 -9.93 -8.50
CA GLN A 165 -11.06 -9.45 -7.27
C GLN A 165 -11.29 -10.44 -6.11
N ASP A 166 -12.49 -10.98 -5.99
CA ASP A 166 -12.81 -11.99 -4.97
C ASP A 166 -12.06 -13.31 -5.18
N GLU A 167 -12.02 -13.82 -6.41
CA GLU A 167 -11.22 -15.00 -6.77
C GLU A 167 -9.71 -14.80 -6.53
N MET A 168 -9.19 -13.59 -6.79
CA MET A 168 -7.82 -13.23 -6.48
C MET A 168 -7.57 -13.31 -4.97
N TRP A 169 -8.48 -12.77 -4.16
CA TRP A 169 -8.38 -12.84 -2.70
C TRP A 169 -8.49 -14.26 -2.16
N GLN A 170 -9.36 -15.09 -2.74
CA GLN A 170 -9.43 -16.52 -2.41
C GLN A 170 -8.06 -17.18 -2.59
N LYS A 171 -7.41 -16.99 -3.74
CA LYS A 171 -6.07 -17.53 -4.02
C LYS A 171 -4.98 -16.92 -3.12
N LEU A 172 -5.09 -15.64 -2.82
CA LEU A 172 -4.15 -14.98 -1.92
C LEU A 172 -4.26 -15.56 -0.51
N ASN A 173 -5.47 -15.82 -0.01
CA ASN A 173 -5.67 -16.44 1.31
C ASN A 173 -5.02 -17.83 1.38
N ASP A 174 -5.05 -18.61 0.30
CA ASP A 174 -4.38 -19.92 0.24
C ASP A 174 -2.85 -19.82 0.44
N VAL A 175 -2.22 -18.72 -0.01
CA VAL A 175 -0.76 -18.54 0.05
C VAL A 175 -0.30 -17.63 1.20
N MET A 176 -1.16 -16.74 1.68
CA MET A 176 -0.89 -15.88 2.85
C MET A 176 -1.07 -16.64 4.16
N CYS A 177 -1.68 -17.82 4.14
CA CYS A 177 -1.83 -18.69 5.31
C CYS A 177 -0.53 -19.35 5.81
N PHE A 178 0.63 -19.02 5.25
CA PHE A 178 1.93 -19.49 5.75
C PHE A 178 2.88 -18.33 6.07
N THR A 179 2.81 -17.89 7.32
CA THR A 179 3.91 -17.66 8.31
C THR A 179 3.41 -16.69 9.38
N SER A 180 2.44 -17.11 10.20
CA SER A 180 2.26 -16.48 11.51
C SER A 180 3.39 -16.96 12.41
N ILE A 181 4.50 -16.21 12.40
CA ILE A 181 5.12 -15.90 13.68
C ILE A 181 4.18 -14.86 14.30
N ASP A 182 3.62 -15.13 15.48
CA ASP A 182 2.79 -14.18 16.22
C ASP A 182 3.51 -12.82 16.37
N GLU A 183 3.17 -11.82 15.56
CA GLU A 183 3.66 -10.44 15.69
C GLU A 183 2.95 -9.66 16.81
N ASN A 184 2.06 -10.32 17.59
CA ASN A 184 1.45 -9.73 18.79
C ASN A 184 2.34 -9.77 20.04
N LYS A 185 3.66 -9.78 19.88
CA LYS A 185 4.58 -9.32 20.91
C LYS A 185 5.03 -7.92 20.53
N SER A 186 4.78 -6.96 21.42
CA SER A 186 5.44 -5.65 21.42
C SER A 186 6.88 -5.84 20.96
N SER A 187 7.23 -5.30 19.78
CA SER A 187 8.48 -5.64 19.11
C SER A 187 9.64 -5.09 19.91
N ILE A 188 10.20 -5.95 20.77
CA ILE A 188 11.41 -5.74 21.58
C ILE A 188 12.66 -5.46 20.74
N LEU A 189 12.52 -5.54 19.41
CA LEU A 189 13.56 -5.39 18.41
C LEU A 189 13.01 -4.58 17.23
N SER A 190 13.74 -3.56 16.76
CA SER A 190 13.43 -2.83 15.53
C SER A 190 14.70 -2.39 14.78
N LEU A 191 14.56 -2.14 13.47
CA LEU A 191 15.64 -1.66 12.61
C LEU A 191 15.30 -0.29 12.03
N LEU A 192 16.25 0.64 12.11
CA LEU A 192 16.12 1.97 11.49
C LEU A 192 17.47 2.41 10.90
N PRO A 193 17.51 3.17 9.81
CA PRO A 193 16.40 3.51 8.92
C PRO A 193 16.04 2.33 7.99
N VAL A 194 14.77 2.23 7.56
CA VAL A 194 14.34 1.33 6.48
C VAL A 194 13.51 2.14 5.48
N PRO A 195 14.00 2.37 4.25
CA PRO A 195 15.21 1.81 3.67
C PRO A 195 16.53 2.39 4.22
N ALA A 196 17.57 1.55 4.27
CA ALA A 196 18.87 1.86 4.83
C ALA A 196 19.88 2.20 3.72
N LYS A 197 20.74 3.18 3.97
CA LYS A 197 21.82 3.56 3.05
C LYS A 197 23.18 3.14 3.58
N ASP A 198 23.63 3.73 4.67
CA ASP A 198 25.02 3.54 5.13
C ASP A 198 25.13 2.64 6.37
N TYR A 199 24.08 2.62 7.19
CA TYR A 199 24.00 1.81 8.39
C TYR A 199 22.55 1.39 8.67
N ILE A 200 22.38 0.40 9.54
CA ILE A 200 21.16 0.14 10.30
C ILE A 200 21.47 0.24 11.78
N GLN A 201 20.49 0.67 12.57
CA GLN A 201 20.50 0.68 14.02
C GLN A 201 19.54 -0.41 14.49
N ILE A 202 20.08 -1.35 15.25
CA ILE A 202 19.33 -2.37 15.97
C ILE A 202 18.91 -1.74 17.30
N ASN A 203 17.62 -1.44 17.42
CA ASN A 203 17.04 -1.03 18.69
C ASN A 203 16.53 -2.28 19.40
N SER A 204 17.05 -2.59 20.58
CA SER A 204 16.72 -3.79 21.34
C SER A 204 16.49 -3.49 22.83
N SER A 205 15.81 -4.39 23.54
CA SER A 205 15.84 -4.39 25.01
C SER A 205 17.19 -4.90 25.55
N GLU A 206 17.49 -4.60 26.83
CA GLU A 206 18.77 -4.95 27.47
C GLU A 206 19.09 -6.46 27.44
N GLN A 207 18.07 -7.32 27.38
CA GLN A 207 18.24 -8.78 27.33
C GLN A 207 18.96 -9.29 26.05
N PHE A 208 19.10 -8.44 25.03
CA PHE A 208 19.79 -8.77 23.76
C PHE A 208 21.22 -8.26 23.70
N ILE A 209 21.69 -7.55 24.74
CA ILE A 209 23.12 -7.20 24.83
C ILE A 209 23.92 -8.51 24.91
N ASP A 210 25.06 -8.54 24.23
CA ASP A 210 25.93 -9.71 24.01
C ASP A 210 25.36 -10.82 23.12
N SER A 211 24.15 -10.63 22.56
CA SER A 211 23.62 -11.55 21.55
C SER A 211 24.34 -11.37 20.21
N GLU A 212 24.65 -12.47 19.52
CA GLU A 212 25.14 -12.44 18.15
C GLU A 212 24.03 -12.02 17.19
N PHE A 213 24.39 -11.34 16.10
CA PHE A 213 23.48 -11.10 14.98
C PHE A 213 24.13 -11.55 13.67
N SER A 214 23.29 -11.93 12.71
CA SER A 214 23.71 -12.28 11.34
C SER A 214 22.75 -11.66 10.33
N ILE A 215 23.29 -11.05 9.29
CA ILE A 215 22.54 -10.47 8.18
C ILE A 215 22.65 -11.39 6.97
N TYR A 216 21.51 -11.70 6.36
CA TYR A 216 21.35 -12.60 5.23
C TYR A 216 20.81 -11.84 4.01
N ASN A 217 21.25 -12.24 2.82
CA ASN A 217 20.61 -11.83 1.56
C ASN A 217 19.36 -12.69 1.26
N MET A 218 18.67 -12.41 0.15
CA MET A 218 17.49 -13.16 -0.31
C MET A 218 17.75 -14.64 -0.63
N LEU A 219 19.01 -15.05 -0.81
CA LEU A 219 19.43 -16.43 -1.07
C LEU A 219 19.77 -17.17 0.23
N GLY A 220 19.72 -16.49 1.39
CA GLY A 220 20.07 -17.07 2.69
C GLY A 220 21.58 -17.07 2.97
N GLU A 221 22.39 -16.33 2.21
CA GLU A 221 23.83 -16.22 2.45
C GLU A 221 24.12 -15.13 3.48
N ILE A 222 25.00 -15.41 4.44
CA ILE A 222 25.42 -14.42 5.45
C ILE A 222 26.32 -13.38 4.77
N VAL A 223 25.90 -12.11 4.82
CA VAL A 223 26.66 -10.98 4.27
C VAL A 223 27.45 -10.22 5.34
N THR A 224 26.98 -10.22 6.59
CA THR A 224 27.72 -9.68 7.74
C THR A 224 27.18 -10.25 9.04
N HIS A 225 27.96 -10.22 10.11
CA HIS A 225 27.59 -10.68 11.45
C HIS A 225 28.34 -9.88 12.52
N GLY A 226 27.90 -9.96 13.77
CA GLY A 226 28.54 -9.28 14.89
C GLY A 226 27.82 -9.54 16.21
N THR A 227 28.12 -8.72 17.22
CA THR A 227 27.54 -8.85 18.56
C THR A 227 26.91 -7.52 18.97
N ILE A 228 25.71 -7.57 19.52
CA ILE A 228 25.00 -6.38 20.00
C ILE A 228 25.67 -5.91 21.30
N THR A 229 26.19 -4.68 21.29
CA THR A 229 26.92 -4.10 22.44
C THR A 229 26.11 -3.06 23.23
N SER A 230 24.96 -2.63 22.71
CA SER A 230 24.10 -1.64 23.35
C SER A 230 22.66 -1.77 22.87
N VAL A 231 21.72 -1.18 23.60
CA VAL A 231 20.28 -1.12 23.23
C VAL A 231 20.02 -0.40 21.90
N ASN A 232 20.97 0.41 21.43
CA ASN A 232 20.93 1.12 20.16
C ASN A 232 22.24 0.82 19.40
N HIS A 233 22.39 -0.42 18.94
CA HIS A 233 23.62 -0.89 18.31
C HIS A 233 23.62 -0.58 16.81
N GLN A 234 24.64 0.12 16.33
CA GLN A 234 24.75 0.52 14.93
C GLN A 234 25.62 -0.47 14.13
N VAL A 235 25.11 -0.93 12.99
CA VAL A 235 25.79 -1.82 12.05
C VAL A 235 26.00 -1.08 10.73
N ALA A 236 27.25 -0.94 10.31
CA ALA A 236 27.59 -0.38 9.00
C ALA A 236 27.25 -1.37 7.88
N ILE A 237 26.59 -0.88 6.83
CA ILE A 237 26.17 -1.67 5.66
C ILE A 237 26.67 -1.09 4.34
N ASN A 238 27.65 -0.19 4.38
CA ASN A 238 28.26 0.42 3.19
C ASN A 238 28.85 -0.62 2.22
N SER A 239 29.30 -1.75 2.75
CA SER A 239 29.97 -2.80 2.00
C SER A 239 29.04 -3.80 1.33
N ILE A 240 27.72 -3.76 1.60
CA ILE A 240 26.74 -4.68 0.99
C ILE A 240 25.98 -4.00 -0.16
N PRO A 241 25.73 -4.70 -1.29
CA PRO A 241 24.99 -4.13 -2.43
C PRO A 241 23.55 -3.73 -2.10
N ALA A 242 22.96 -2.85 -2.92
CA ALA A 242 21.53 -2.54 -2.84
C ALA A 242 20.68 -3.81 -3.01
N GLY A 243 19.66 -3.99 -2.17
CA GLY A 243 18.88 -5.23 -2.12
C GLY A 243 18.05 -5.38 -0.86
N VAL A 244 17.34 -6.51 -0.76
CA VAL A 244 16.54 -6.88 0.42
C VAL A 244 17.36 -7.83 1.30
N TYR A 245 17.36 -7.57 2.60
CA TYR A 245 18.13 -8.32 3.60
C TYR A 245 17.29 -8.66 4.82
N TYR A 246 17.70 -9.71 5.52
CA TYR A 246 17.12 -10.14 6.79
C TYR A 246 18.20 -10.19 7.86
N ILE A 247 17.91 -9.72 9.07
CA ILE A 247 18.79 -9.89 10.24
C ILE A 247 18.16 -10.87 11.23
N LYS A 248 18.96 -11.79 11.73
CA LYS A 248 18.64 -12.69 12.84
C LYS A 248 19.49 -12.30 14.04
N ILE A 249 18.91 -12.29 15.23
CA ILE A 249 19.59 -11.91 16.49
C ILE A 249 19.44 -13.06 17.49
N GLY A 250 20.55 -13.65 17.89
CA GLY A 250 20.63 -14.81 18.78
C GLY A 250 19.77 -15.99 18.29
N ASP A 251 19.19 -16.71 19.25
CA ASP A 251 18.19 -17.75 19.01
C ASP A 251 16.77 -17.18 18.89
N ALA A 252 16.61 -15.88 18.63
CA ALA A 252 15.29 -15.32 18.42
C ALA A 252 14.63 -15.99 17.21
N ASN A 253 13.40 -16.46 17.40
CA ASN A 253 12.55 -16.98 16.32
C ASN A 253 12.09 -15.90 15.32
N GLN A 254 12.54 -14.66 15.49
CA GLN A 254 12.15 -13.51 14.67
C GLN A 254 13.34 -13.03 13.85
N ALA A 255 13.14 -12.90 12.54
CA ALA A 255 14.07 -12.21 11.64
C ALA A 255 13.45 -10.86 11.25
N LEU A 256 14.23 -9.79 11.29
CA LEU A 256 13.79 -8.46 10.86
C LEU A 256 14.27 -8.19 9.44
N ARG A 257 13.42 -7.55 8.63
CA ARG A 257 13.73 -7.24 7.22
C ARG A 257 14.14 -5.78 7.07
N PHE A 258 15.13 -5.50 6.22
CA PHE A 258 15.43 -4.15 5.74
C PHE A 258 15.77 -4.14 4.25
N ILE A 259 15.71 -2.95 3.64
CA ILE A 259 16.07 -2.72 2.24
C ILE A 259 17.30 -1.81 2.21
N LYS A 260 18.38 -2.22 1.56
CA LYS A 260 19.54 -1.38 1.25
C LYS A 260 19.30 -0.66 -0.08
N HIS A 261 19.45 0.66 -0.10
CA HIS A 261 19.51 1.48 -1.32
C HIS A 261 20.94 1.85 -1.71
#